data_AF-A0A821FPX3-F1
#
_entry.id   AF-A0A821FPX3-F1
#
_cell.length_a   1.000
_cell.length_b   1.000
_cell.length_c   1.000
_cell.angle_alpha   90.00
_cell.angle_beta   90.00
_cell.angle_gamma   90.00
#
_symmetry.space_group_name_H-M   'P 1'
#
loop_
_entity.id
_entity.type
_entity.pdbx_description
1 polymer ?
#
loop_
_entity_poly.entity_id
_entity_poly.type
_entity_poly.pdbx_seq_one_letter_code
_entity_poly.pdbx_strand_id
1 'polypeptide(L)'
;MDRVIQLIVDQSANIVQGVKYRLKQNTGSPLLDIYGNFIVDCTGRNTPSTKWLKESFNLTIPTVQIHFGSGYVTFIGERFKTGDPSLDSKPIICSNGNIPVNNIGCYITPIRTIKTNGENSLETLSTITVTCVNSEYPPNDSYENLLEWTKEHLDSELNSILKLTKVWSPLIPYRRAINDRKYVELLGKSWPQNYILLGDVVYAFNPQYGQGITYAARHAKELSKIFNENCHKLEDFSYIFNQRASAISKECWLISTANDWKTPTLKLIKTDKN
;
A
#
# COMPACT_ATOMS: atom_id res chain seq x y z
N MET A 1 -13.10 -4.42 14.89
CA MET A 1 -13.85 -3.45 14.10
C MET A 1 -15.08 -4.14 13.56
N ASP A 2 -16.21 -3.47 13.69
CA ASP A 2 -17.45 -3.87 13.05
C ASP A 2 -17.28 -3.79 11.53
N ARG A 3 -18.04 -4.62 10.81
CA ARG A 3 -17.94 -4.71 9.36
C ARG A 3 -19.03 -3.87 8.73
N VAL A 4 -18.65 -2.82 8.01
CA VAL A 4 -19.58 -2.06 7.16
C VAL A 4 -19.97 -2.92 5.96
N ILE A 5 -21.26 -2.99 5.66
CA ILE A 5 -21.84 -3.91 4.66
C ILE A 5 -22.40 -3.17 3.45
N GLN A 6 -22.98 -1.99 3.63
CA GLN A 6 -23.57 -1.18 2.56
C GLN A 6 -23.72 0.30 2.96
N LEU A 7 -23.87 1.16 1.96
CA LEU A 7 -24.25 2.56 2.15
C LEU A 7 -25.75 2.69 2.42
N ILE A 8 -26.14 3.70 3.19
CA ILE A 8 -27.52 4.19 3.27
C ILE A 8 -27.59 5.40 2.35
N VAL A 9 -28.46 5.37 1.35
CA VAL A 9 -28.48 6.35 0.25
C VAL A 9 -29.88 6.87 0.00
N ASP A 10 -29.96 8.11 -0.47
CA ASP A 10 -31.13 8.63 -1.19
C ASP A 10 -30.70 8.86 -2.64
N GLN A 11 -31.19 7.98 -3.53
CA GLN A 11 -30.86 8.00 -4.95
C GLN A 11 -31.46 9.22 -5.67
N SER A 12 -32.62 9.69 -5.22
CA SER A 12 -33.31 10.82 -5.85
C SER A 12 -32.56 12.14 -5.59
N ALA A 13 -32.00 12.28 -4.39
CA ALA A 13 -31.17 13.42 -4.01
C ALA A 13 -29.67 13.22 -4.31
N ASN A 14 -29.27 12.06 -4.84
CA ASN A 14 -27.88 11.68 -5.11
C ASN A 14 -26.95 11.89 -3.89
N ILE A 15 -27.34 11.36 -2.73
CA ILE A 15 -26.69 11.61 -1.44
C ILE A 15 -26.48 10.32 -0.64
N VAL A 16 -25.36 10.23 0.08
CA VAL A 16 -25.11 9.19 1.08
C VAL A 16 -25.41 9.75 2.46
N GLN A 17 -26.20 9.03 3.25
CA GLN A 17 -26.72 9.48 4.56
C GLN A 17 -26.12 8.69 5.74
N GLY A 18 -25.42 7.60 5.45
CA GLY A 18 -24.87 6.73 6.48
C GLY A 18 -24.40 5.40 5.93
N VAL A 19 -24.21 4.44 6.82
CA VAL A 19 -23.83 3.07 6.47
C VAL A 19 -24.59 2.05 7.31
N LYS A 20 -24.78 0.85 6.76
CA LYS A 20 -25.20 -0.31 7.54
C LYS A 20 -24.00 -1.16 7.90
N TYR A 21 -23.93 -1.59 9.16
CA TYR A 21 -22.81 -2.37 9.67
C TYR A 21 -23.28 -3.59 10.46
N ARG A 22 -22.35 -4.53 10.66
CA ARG A 22 -22.55 -5.73 11.47
C ARG A 22 -21.48 -5.81 12.54
N LEU A 23 -21.91 -6.07 13.78
CA LEU A 23 -21.02 -6.29 14.91
C LEU A 23 -20.15 -7.53 14.67
N LYS A 24 -18.84 -7.43 14.92
CA LYS A 24 -17.89 -8.54 14.67
C LYS A 24 -18.24 -9.81 15.46
N GLN A 25 -18.82 -9.65 16.65
CA GLN A 25 -18.99 -10.73 17.62
C GLN A 25 -20.09 -11.74 17.26
N ASN A 26 -20.89 -11.51 16.21
CA ASN A 26 -21.89 -12.49 15.78
C ASN A 26 -22.18 -12.39 14.27
N THR A 27 -21.80 -13.41 13.51
CA THR A 27 -22.08 -13.49 12.06
C THR A 27 -23.57 -13.52 11.74
N GLY A 28 -24.44 -13.78 12.74
CA GLY A 28 -25.90 -13.71 12.67
C GLY A 28 -26.55 -12.47 13.29
N SER A 29 -25.76 -11.48 13.77
CA SER A 29 -26.34 -10.23 14.28
C SER A 29 -27.08 -9.46 13.18
N PRO A 30 -28.19 -8.78 13.52
CA PRO A 30 -28.90 -7.93 12.56
C PRO A 30 -27.98 -6.82 12.05
N LEU A 31 -28.29 -6.32 10.85
CA LEU A 31 -27.65 -5.10 10.36
C LEU A 31 -28.13 -3.92 11.19
N LEU A 32 -27.19 -3.10 11.62
CA LEU A 32 -27.45 -1.85 12.33
C LEU A 32 -27.16 -0.68 11.40
N ASP A 33 -27.95 0.38 11.55
CA ASP A 33 -27.80 1.62 10.77
C ASP A 33 -27.04 2.65 11.61
N ILE A 34 -26.07 3.33 11.00
CA ILE A 34 -25.44 4.53 11.56
C ILE A 34 -25.50 5.66 10.52
N TYR A 35 -26.13 6.75 10.91
CA TYR A 35 -26.28 7.95 10.08
C TYR A 35 -25.15 8.93 10.32
N GLY A 36 -24.80 9.69 9.30
CA GLY A 36 -23.79 10.75 9.38
C GLY A 36 -24.02 11.78 8.29
N ASN A 37 -23.68 13.04 8.59
CA ASN A 37 -23.82 14.12 7.61
C ASN A 37 -22.73 14.07 6.53
N PHE A 38 -21.60 13.41 6.79
CA PHE A 38 -20.51 13.25 5.84
C PHE A 38 -19.76 11.93 6.09
N ILE A 39 -19.66 11.09 5.07
CA ILE A 39 -19.12 9.73 5.14
C ILE A 39 -17.79 9.70 4.39
N VAL A 40 -16.74 9.19 5.05
CA VAL A 40 -15.40 9.07 4.47
C VAL A 40 -15.02 7.60 4.43
N ASP A 41 -14.78 7.05 3.24
CA ASP A 41 -14.22 5.72 3.09
C ASP A 41 -12.68 5.76 3.14
N CYS A 42 -12.13 5.18 4.20
CA CYS A 42 -10.70 4.99 4.44
C CYS A 42 -10.30 3.50 4.48
N THR A 43 -11.10 2.59 3.90
CA THR A 43 -10.89 1.13 3.99
C THR A 43 -9.71 0.60 3.16
N GLY A 44 -9.06 1.47 2.39
CA GLY A 44 -7.88 1.18 1.58
C GLY A 44 -8.18 0.36 0.33
N ARG A 45 -7.18 -0.40 -0.13
CA ARG A 45 -7.20 -1.11 -1.43
C ARG A 45 -8.36 -2.09 -1.62
N ASN A 46 -8.88 -2.66 -0.54
CA ASN A 46 -9.97 -3.64 -0.58
C ASN A 46 -11.33 -2.99 -0.33
N THR A 47 -11.46 -1.71 -0.68
CA THR A 47 -12.68 -0.94 -0.52
C THR A 47 -13.88 -1.64 -1.18
N PRO A 48 -15.02 -1.75 -0.48
CA PRO A 48 -16.29 -2.19 -1.07
C PRO A 48 -16.99 -1.06 -1.85
N SER A 49 -16.50 0.16 -1.79
CA SER A 49 -17.18 1.36 -2.26
C SER A 49 -17.34 1.42 -3.78
N THR A 50 -16.41 0.82 -4.53
CA THR A 50 -16.59 0.68 -5.99
C THR A 50 -17.82 -0.16 -6.33
N LYS A 51 -18.10 -1.19 -5.53
CA LYS A 51 -19.29 -2.03 -5.67
C LYS A 51 -20.54 -1.25 -5.25
N TRP A 52 -20.51 -0.60 -4.08
CA TRP A 52 -21.66 0.16 -3.58
C TRP A 52 -22.04 1.32 -4.50
N LEU A 53 -21.07 2.08 -5.03
CA LEU A 53 -21.35 3.15 -5.98
C LEU A 53 -22.01 2.63 -7.27
N LYS A 54 -21.59 1.44 -7.73
CA LYS A 54 -22.21 0.79 -8.90
C LYS A 54 -23.64 0.32 -8.61
N GLU A 55 -23.86 -0.33 -7.48
CA GLU A 55 -25.17 -0.88 -7.11
C GLU A 55 -26.18 0.22 -6.72
N SER A 56 -25.72 1.24 -6.00
CA SER A 56 -26.58 2.30 -5.47
C SER A 56 -26.77 3.47 -6.42
N PHE A 57 -25.80 3.81 -7.26
CA PHE A 57 -25.85 5.00 -8.13
C PHE A 57 -25.59 4.70 -9.61
N ASN A 58 -25.38 3.42 -9.98
CA ASN A 58 -24.93 3.02 -11.31
C ASN A 58 -23.61 3.70 -11.75
N LEU A 59 -22.78 4.13 -10.79
CA LEU A 59 -21.52 4.82 -11.07
C LEU A 59 -20.36 3.83 -11.19
N THR A 60 -19.55 3.99 -12.23
CA THR A 60 -18.29 3.27 -12.42
C THR A 60 -17.16 4.28 -12.45
N ILE A 61 -16.18 4.12 -11.54
CA ILE A 61 -15.04 5.03 -11.46
C ILE A 61 -13.99 4.62 -12.49
N PRO A 62 -13.60 5.49 -13.44
CA PRO A 62 -12.52 5.18 -14.36
C PRO A 62 -11.25 4.82 -13.58
N THR A 63 -10.62 3.71 -13.94
CA THR A 63 -9.50 3.16 -13.17
C THR A 63 -8.36 2.77 -14.11
N VAL A 64 -7.13 3.06 -13.71
CA VAL A 64 -5.92 2.57 -14.36
C VAL A 64 -5.15 1.70 -13.36
N GLN A 65 -4.81 0.49 -13.80
CA GLN A 65 -4.01 -0.46 -13.02
C GLN A 65 -2.75 -0.85 -13.79
N ILE A 66 -1.60 -0.69 -13.14
CA ILE A 66 -0.30 -1.04 -13.69
C ILE A 66 0.40 -1.99 -12.73
N HIS A 67 0.81 -3.16 -13.22
CA HIS A 67 1.65 -4.10 -12.49
C HIS A 67 3.11 -3.79 -12.75
N PHE A 68 3.87 -3.46 -11.70
CA PHE A 68 5.31 -3.21 -11.83
C PHE A 68 6.11 -4.50 -12.07
N GLY A 69 5.61 -5.63 -11.54
CA GLY A 69 6.29 -6.91 -11.66
C GLY A 69 7.32 -7.14 -10.55
N SER A 70 7.24 -6.40 -9.45
CA SER A 70 8.02 -6.72 -8.25
C SER A 70 7.29 -7.62 -7.27
N GLY A 71 8.07 -8.37 -6.54
CA GLY A 71 7.65 -9.06 -5.34
C GLY A 71 8.77 -9.07 -4.32
N TYR A 72 8.43 -9.43 -3.09
CA TYR A 72 9.42 -9.57 -2.03
C TYR A 72 9.02 -10.64 -1.05
N VAL A 73 10.01 -11.09 -0.28
CA VAL A 73 9.79 -11.85 0.94
C VAL A 73 10.40 -11.06 2.09
N THR A 74 9.63 -10.88 3.17
CA THR A 74 10.07 -10.15 4.35
C THR A 74 9.98 -11.03 5.58
N PHE A 75 10.95 -10.89 6.49
CA PHE A 75 11.02 -11.63 7.73
C PHE A 75 11.80 -10.85 8.78
N ILE A 76 11.64 -11.24 10.03
CA ILE A 76 12.37 -10.70 11.16
C ILE A 76 13.59 -11.58 11.40
N GLY A 77 14.77 -10.98 11.50
CA GLY A 77 16.03 -11.69 11.75
C GLY A 77 16.92 -10.98 12.76
N GLU A 78 17.70 -11.75 13.50
CA GLU A 78 18.81 -11.28 14.33
C GLU A 78 20.11 -11.45 13.55
N ARG A 79 20.91 -10.37 13.50
CA ARG A 79 22.20 -10.37 12.81
C ARG A 79 23.32 -10.76 13.76
N PHE A 80 24.30 -11.47 13.21
CA PHE A 80 25.54 -11.85 13.89
C PHE A 80 26.73 -11.25 13.16
N LYS A 81 27.85 -11.10 13.87
CA LYS A 81 29.09 -10.54 13.33
C LYS A 81 29.57 -11.36 12.14
N THR A 82 29.81 -10.67 11.04
CA THR A 82 30.39 -11.24 9.81
C THR A 82 31.91 -11.37 9.88
N GLY A 83 32.54 -10.64 10.82
CA GLY A 83 33.99 -10.49 10.87
C GLY A 83 34.51 -9.32 10.03
N ASP A 84 33.64 -8.67 9.24
CA ASP A 84 33.92 -7.42 8.54
C ASP A 84 33.33 -6.24 9.34
N PRO A 85 34.17 -5.38 9.96
CA PRO A 85 33.70 -4.22 10.72
C PRO A 85 32.83 -3.25 9.91
N SER A 86 33.02 -3.19 8.59
CA SER A 86 32.24 -2.31 7.71
C SER A 86 30.80 -2.81 7.52
N LEU A 87 30.57 -4.12 7.55
CA LEU A 87 29.23 -4.71 7.48
C LEU A 87 28.56 -4.72 8.86
N ASP A 88 29.33 -5.05 9.89
CA ASP A 88 28.85 -5.19 11.26
C ASP A 88 28.42 -3.85 11.87
N SER A 89 29.02 -2.74 11.43
CA SER A 89 28.68 -1.39 11.90
C SER A 89 27.49 -0.74 11.18
N LYS A 90 27.02 -1.29 10.06
CA LYS A 90 25.90 -0.71 9.29
C LYS A 90 24.56 -1.06 9.95
N PRO A 91 23.81 -0.11 10.55
CA PRO A 91 22.51 -0.41 11.14
C PRO A 91 21.43 -0.64 10.07
N ILE A 92 21.57 0.02 8.92
CA ILE A 92 20.68 -0.07 7.76
C ILE A 92 21.52 -0.51 6.55
N ILE A 93 21.00 -1.46 5.79
CA ILE A 93 21.61 -1.90 4.53
C ILE A 93 20.52 -1.86 3.46
N CYS A 94 20.79 -1.16 2.37
CA CYS A 94 19.89 -1.05 1.23
C CYS A 94 20.68 -1.38 -0.04
N SER A 95 20.30 -2.47 -0.69
CA SER A 95 20.77 -2.82 -2.02
C SER A 95 19.56 -2.92 -2.94
N ASN A 96 19.52 -2.05 -3.94
CA ASN A 96 18.44 -2.00 -4.90
C ASN A 96 18.79 -2.92 -6.08
N GLY A 97 17.80 -3.68 -6.57
CA GLY A 97 17.90 -4.26 -7.91
C GLY A 97 18.11 -3.13 -8.92
N ASN A 98 19.14 -3.27 -9.77
CA ASN A 98 19.50 -2.29 -10.77
C ASN A 98 19.22 -2.87 -12.17
N ILE A 99 18.03 -2.60 -12.70
CA ILE A 99 17.63 -3.05 -14.04
C ILE A 99 18.55 -2.40 -15.10
N PRO A 100 19.05 -3.15 -16.11
CA PRO A 100 18.77 -4.55 -16.42
C PRO A 100 19.79 -5.55 -15.82
N VAL A 101 20.73 -5.08 -15.01
CA VAL A 101 21.92 -5.83 -14.58
C VAL A 101 21.63 -6.79 -13.42
N ASN A 102 20.80 -6.37 -12.45
CA ASN A 102 20.39 -7.22 -11.35
C ASN A 102 18.91 -6.97 -11.01
N ASN A 103 18.10 -8.03 -10.96
CA ASN A 103 16.69 -7.94 -10.67
C ASN A 103 16.39 -7.96 -9.16
N ILE A 104 17.42 -8.05 -8.32
CA ILE A 104 17.29 -8.50 -6.94
C ILE A 104 17.90 -7.46 -6.01
N GLY A 105 17.22 -7.26 -4.88
CA GLY A 105 17.62 -6.31 -3.85
C GLY A 105 17.43 -6.89 -2.46
N CYS A 106 18.06 -6.26 -1.48
CA CYS A 106 17.93 -6.60 -0.08
C CYS A 106 17.89 -5.33 0.77
N TYR A 107 16.90 -5.26 1.66
CA TYR A 107 16.76 -4.19 2.63
C TYR A 107 16.78 -4.77 4.03
N ILE A 108 17.69 -4.27 4.87
CA ILE A 108 17.83 -4.62 6.27
C ILE A 108 17.64 -3.35 7.08
N THR A 109 16.59 -3.30 7.88
CA THR A 109 16.26 -2.13 8.72
C THR A 109 16.09 -2.55 10.18
N PRO A 110 16.71 -1.85 11.13
CA PRO A 110 16.65 -2.24 12.53
C PRO A 110 15.26 -1.98 13.10
N ILE A 111 14.77 -2.91 13.90
CA ILE A 111 13.51 -2.79 14.65
C ILE A 111 13.82 -2.31 16.07
N ARG A 112 14.71 -3.04 16.76
CA ARG A 112 15.13 -2.74 18.13
C ARG A 112 16.38 -3.53 18.53
N THR A 113 17.04 -3.05 19.58
CA THR A 113 18.08 -3.80 20.29
C THR A 113 17.46 -4.94 21.11
N ILE A 114 18.16 -6.07 21.18
CA ILE A 114 17.82 -7.23 21.99
C ILE A 114 19.05 -7.67 22.77
N LYS A 115 18.89 -8.06 24.03
CA LYS A 115 19.97 -8.70 24.79
C LYS A 115 19.95 -10.19 24.53
N THR A 116 21.07 -10.74 24.10
CA THR A 116 21.18 -12.19 23.87
C THR A 116 22.46 -12.71 24.48
N ASN A 117 22.46 -13.98 24.87
CA ASN A 117 23.67 -14.64 25.39
C ASN A 117 24.54 -15.20 24.26
N GLY A 118 24.25 -14.83 23.00
CA GLY A 118 24.96 -15.35 21.84
C GLY A 118 26.33 -14.71 21.69
N GLU A 119 27.39 -15.51 21.79
CA GLU A 119 28.70 -15.08 21.36
C GLU A 119 28.60 -14.63 19.89
N ASN A 120 28.97 -13.38 19.62
CA ASN A 120 28.93 -12.73 18.31
C ASN A 120 27.58 -12.21 17.78
N SER A 121 26.53 -12.14 18.61
CA SER A 121 25.33 -11.38 18.25
C SER A 121 25.65 -9.88 18.06
N LEU A 122 25.00 -9.23 17.09
CA LEU A 122 24.98 -7.76 16.97
C LEU A 122 23.85 -7.13 17.82
N GLU A 123 23.16 -7.93 18.63
CA GLU A 123 22.13 -7.49 19.58
C GLU A 123 21.02 -6.68 18.90
N THR A 124 20.77 -6.92 17.61
CA THR A 124 19.84 -6.11 16.81
C THR A 124 18.88 -7.01 16.07
N LEU A 125 17.59 -6.85 16.37
CA LEU A 125 16.51 -7.44 15.60
C LEU A 125 16.16 -6.52 14.44
N SER A 126 16.12 -7.05 13.22
CA SER A 126 15.90 -6.30 11.99
C SER A 126 14.77 -6.89 11.17
N THR A 127 14.07 -6.05 10.42
CA THR A 127 13.29 -6.50 9.27
C THR A 127 14.26 -6.70 8.12
N ILE A 128 14.21 -7.87 7.49
CA ILE A 128 15.00 -8.23 6.32
C ILE A 128 14.03 -8.51 5.18
N THR A 129 14.23 -7.83 4.06
CA THR A 129 13.37 -7.93 2.89
C THR A 129 14.22 -8.21 1.67
N VAL A 130 14.04 -9.37 1.05
CA VAL A 130 14.63 -9.71 -0.25
C VAL A 130 13.59 -9.40 -1.32
N THR A 131 13.96 -8.58 -2.30
CA THR A 131 13.06 -8.09 -3.35
C THR A 131 13.49 -8.60 -4.71
N CYS A 132 12.54 -8.92 -5.59
CA CYS A 132 12.77 -9.16 -7.01
C CYS A 132 11.93 -8.21 -7.85
N VAL A 133 12.37 -7.96 -9.08
CA VAL A 133 11.58 -7.36 -10.16
C VAL A 133 11.40 -8.38 -11.30
N ASN A 134 10.91 -7.95 -12.45
CA ASN A 134 10.75 -8.78 -13.64
C ASN A 134 9.82 -9.99 -13.54
N SER A 135 8.84 -9.96 -12.63
CA SER A 135 7.93 -11.08 -12.32
C SER A 135 8.64 -12.33 -11.79
N GLU A 136 9.87 -12.17 -11.31
CA GLU A 136 10.54 -13.15 -10.46
C GLU A 136 10.15 -12.93 -8.99
N TYR A 137 10.27 -13.98 -8.19
CA TYR A 137 9.89 -13.95 -6.78
C TYR A 137 10.92 -14.72 -5.95
N PRO A 138 11.38 -14.16 -4.82
CA PRO A 138 12.22 -14.92 -3.91
C PRO A 138 11.46 -16.15 -3.39
N PRO A 139 12.16 -17.28 -3.16
CA PRO A 139 11.59 -18.41 -2.43
C PRO A 139 11.04 -17.96 -1.07
N ASN A 140 9.96 -18.60 -0.63
CA ASN A 140 9.27 -18.25 0.62
C ASN A 140 8.77 -19.47 1.40
N ASP A 141 9.17 -20.66 0.97
CA ASP A 141 8.82 -21.97 1.52
C ASP A 141 9.75 -22.37 2.69
N SER A 142 11.04 -22.07 2.59
CA SER A 142 12.01 -22.21 3.69
C SER A 142 13.09 -21.14 3.63
N TYR A 143 13.76 -20.91 4.76
CA TYR A 143 14.87 -19.97 4.81
C TYR A 143 16.10 -20.52 4.08
N GLU A 144 16.31 -21.83 4.15
CA GLU A 144 17.39 -22.54 3.47
C GLU A 144 17.28 -22.39 1.96
N ASN A 145 16.07 -22.53 1.40
CA ASN A 145 15.83 -22.35 -0.04
C ASN A 145 16.01 -20.89 -0.47
N LEU A 146 15.57 -19.94 0.36
CA LEU A 146 15.84 -18.53 0.13
C LEU A 146 17.36 -18.25 0.15
N LEU A 147 18.08 -18.76 1.14
CA LEU A 147 19.52 -18.55 1.29
C LEU A 147 20.31 -19.14 0.12
N GLU A 148 19.99 -20.36 -0.29
CA GLU A 148 20.62 -21.00 -1.46
C GLU A 148 20.40 -20.15 -2.71
N TRP A 149 19.14 -19.76 -2.95
CA TRP A 149 18.78 -18.92 -4.09
C TRP A 149 19.53 -17.58 -4.07
N THR A 150 19.71 -16.95 -2.90
CA THR A 150 20.46 -15.68 -2.83
C THR A 150 21.94 -15.79 -3.18
N LYS A 151 22.57 -16.97 -3.15
CA LYS A 151 24.01 -17.12 -3.50
C LYS A 151 24.29 -16.79 -4.96
N GLU A 152 23.36 -17.12 -5.84
CA GLU A 152 23.50 -16.92 -7.28
C GLU A 152 23.10 -15.49 -7.72
N HIS A 153 22.55 -14.70 -6.79
CA HIS A 153 21.68 -13.57 -7.13
C HIS A 153 21.97 -12.28 -6.34
N LEU A 154 22.49 -12.38 -5.12
CA LEU A 154 22.92 -11.25 -4.29
C LEU A 154 24.44 -11.12 -4.30
N ASP A 155 24.93 -9.93 -3.98
CA ASP A 155 26.36 -9.73 -3.72
C ASP A 155 26.84 -10.59 -2.52
N SER A 156 28.14 -10.88 -2.50
CA SER A 156 28.76 -11.75 -1.49
C SER A 156 28.66 -11.18 -0.07
N GLU A 157 28.60 -9.85 0.08
CA GLU A 157 28.45 -9.18 1.37
C GLU A 157 27.08 -9.46 1.98
N LEU A 158 26.01 -9.27 1.23
CA LEU A 158 24.64 -9.57 1.67
C LEU A 158 24.44 -11.06 1.92
N ASN A 159 25.00 -11.93 1.07
CA ASN A 159 24.91 -13.36 1.29
C ASN A 159 25.59 -13.77 2.61
N SER A 160 26.73 -13.16 2.94
CA SER A 160 27.44 -13.39 4.22
C SER A 160 26.60 -12.98 5.43
N ILE A 161 25.89 -11.84 5.35
CA ILE A 161 24.98 -11.39 6.39
C ILE A 161 23.79 -12.34 6.54
N LEU A 162 23.15 -12.72 5.43
CA LEU A 162 22.00 -13.63 5.46
C LEU A 162 22.41 -15.00 6.01
N LYS A 163 23.55 -15.55 5.60
CA LYS A 163 24.04 -16.84 6.11
C LYS A 163 24.17 -16.89 7.64
N LEU A 164 24.49 -15.77 8.27
CA LEU A 164 24.66 -15.64 9.72
C LEU A 164 23.40 -15.14 10.43
N THR A 165 22.31 -14.88 9.71
CA THR A 165 21.08 -14.38 10.29
C THR A 165 20.29 -15.50 10.94
N LYS A 166 19.92 -15.32 12.20
CA LYS A 166 18.93 -16.16 12.86
C LYS A 166 17.54 -15.62 12.58
N VAL A 167 16.68 -16.43 11.95
CA VAL A 167 15.30 -16.04 11.63
C VAL A 167 14.38 -16.16 12.84
N TRP A 168 13.53 -15.15 13.06
CA TRP A 168 12.61 -15.05 14.19
C TRP A 168 11.12 -15.03 13.78
N SER A 169 10.82 -15.02 12.49
CA SER A 169 9.44 -15.04 11.98
C SER A 169 9.31 -15.92 10.74
N PRO A 170 8.08 -16.30 10.35
CA PRO A 170 7.85 -16.84 9.02
C PRO A 170 8.30 -15.88 7.92
N LEU A 171 8.57 -16.44 6.74
CA LEU A 171 8.80 -15.71 5.50
C LEU A 171 7.47 -15.22 4.93
N ILE A 172 7.27 -13.90 4.86
CA ILE A 172 6.02 -13.29 4.40
C ILE A 172 6.18 -12.79 2.96
N PRO A 173 5.59 -13.44 1.96
CA PRO A 173 5.67 -12.99 0.57
C PRO A 173 4.70 -11.84 0.29
N TYR A 174 5.10 -10.97 -0.63
CA TYR A 174 4.24 -9.97 -1.26
C TYR A 174 4.44 -9.99 -2.77
N ARG A 175 3.34 -10.11 -3.52
CA ARG A 175 3.37 -10.19 -4.99
C ARG A 175 2.38 -9.24 -5.67
N ARG A 176 1.86 -8.25 -4.92
CA ARG A 176 0.78 -7.36 -5.38
C ARG A 176 1.29 -5.93 -5.62
N ALA A 177 2.43 -5.81 -6.30
CA ALA A 177 3.05 -4.54 -6.68
C ALA A 177 2.28 -3.84 -7.82
N ILE A 178 1.03 -3.50 -7.53
CA ILE A 178 0.09 -2.86 -8.46
C ILE A 178 -0.09 -1.41 -8.03
N ASN A 179 0.13 -0.49 -8.96
CA ASN A 179 -0.41 0.86 -8.90
C ASN A 179 -1.87 0.82 -9.38
N ASP A 180 -2.83 1.10 -8.51
CA ASP A 180 -4.27 1.10 -8.79
C ASP A 180 -4.86 2.49 -8.51
N ARG A 181 -5.00 3.31 -9.55
CA ARG A 181 -5.51 4.68 -9.44
C ARG A 181 -6.92 4.78 -10.00
N LYS A 182 -7.84 5.28 -9.17
CA LYS A 182 -9.23 5.60 -9.49
C LYS A 182 -9.36 7.10 -9.72
N TYR A 183 -9.95 7.49 -10.84
CA TYR A 183 -10.10 8.88 -11.28
C TYR A 183 -11.48 9.42 -10.88
N VAL A 184 -11.67 9.62 -9.56
CA VAL A 184 -12.94 10.10 -8.98
C VAL A 184 -13.34 11.48 -9.49
N GLU A 185 -12.36 12.31 -9.85
CA GLU A 185 -12.55 13.66 -10.40
C GLU A 185 -13.33 13.66 -11.73
N LEU A 186 -13.23 12.58 -12.51
CA LEU A 186 -13.89 12.49 -13.82
C LEU A 186 -15.40 12.31 -13.72
N LEU A 187 -15.91 11.89 -12.56
CA LEU A 187 -17.35 11.74 -12.33
C LEU A 187 -18.03 13.09 -12.04
N GLY A 188 -17.27 14.15 -11.74
CA GLY A 188 -17.79 15.49 -11.52
C GLY A 188 -18.99 15.52 -10.55
N LYS A 189 -20.07 16.19 -10.97
CA LYS A 189 -21.30 16.31 -10.16
C LYS A 189 -22.18 15.06 -10.13
N SER A 190 -21.88 14.03 -10.92
CA SER A 190 -22.55 12.74 -10.81
C SER A 190 -22.13 12.00 -9.54
N TRP A 191 -20.98 12.34 -8.96
CA TRP A 191 -20.54 11.81 -7.67
C TRP A 191 -21.56 12.14 -6.56
N PRO A 192 -21.93 11.19 -5.69
CA PRO A 192 -22.93 11.44 -4.66
C PRO A 192 -22.43 12.41 -3.59
N GLN A 193 -23.32 13.29 -3.13
CA GLN A 193 -23.05 14.23 -2.06
C GLN A 193 -22.75 13.50 -0.74
N ASN A 194 -22.02 14.17 0.14
CA ASN A 194 -21.71 13.73 1.50
C ASN A 194 -20.92 12.42 1.61
N TYR A 195 -20.24 12.04 0.53
CA TYR A 195 -19.41 10.84 0.49
C TYR A 195 -18.09 11.09 -0.23
N ILE A 196 -16.97 10.62 0.32
CA ILE A 196 -15.66 10.67 -0.35
C ILE A 196 -14.87 9.38 -0.13
N LEU A 197 -13.93 9.15 -1.03
CA LEU A 197 -12.90 8.12 -0.91
C LEU A 197 -11.58 8.78 -0.51
N LEU A 198 -10.84 8.20 0.44
CA LEU A 198 -9.60 8.80 0.95
C LEU A 198 -8.42 7.80 0.98
N GLY A 199 -7.23 8.29 0.64
CA GLY A 199 -5.99 7.51 0.70
C GLY A 199 -6.00 6.33 -0.29
N ASP A 200 -5.55 5.16 0.16
CA ASP A 200 -5.38 3.94 -0.64
C ASP A 200 -6.66 3.46 -1.36
N VAL A 201 -7.82 3.98 -0.97
CA VAL A 201 -9.08 3.76 -1.68
C VAL A 201 -9.02 4.36 -3.09
N VAL A 202 -8.55 5.62 -3.20
CA VAL A 202 -8.43 6.38 -4.46
C VAL A 202 -7.21 5.94 -5.25
N TYR A 203 -6.06 5.80 -4.58
CA TYR A 203 -4.84 5.33 -5.22
C TYR A 203 -4.06 4.42 -4.28
N ALA A 204 -4.05 3.12 -4.59
CA ALA A 204 -3.16 2.18 -3.92
C ALA A 204 -1.85 2.04 -4.71
N PHE A 205 -0.74 2.25 -4.02
CA PHE A 205 0.59 2.25 -4.61
C PHE A 205 1.21 0.85 -4.67
N ASN A 206 2.16 0.67 -5.60
CA ASN A 206 3.24 -0.28 -5.36
C ASN A 206 4.11 0.25 -4.20
N PRO A 207 4.71 -0.62 -3.36
CA PRO A 207 5.39 -0.16 -2.15
C PRO A 207 6.76 0.49 -2.39
N GLN A 208 7.25 0.55 -3.64
CA GLN A 208 8.63 0.90 -3.98
C GLN A 208 9.06 2.29 -3.48
N TYR A 209 8.13 3.26 -3.50
CA TYR A 209 8.44 4.67 -3.28
C TYR A 209 8.01 5.19 -1.90
N GLY A 210 7.44 4.34 -1.04
CA GLY A 210 7.03 4.73 0.32
C GLY A 210 6.00 5.86 0.40
N GLN A 211 5.22 6.11 -0.66
CA GLN A 211 4.38 7.31 -0.77
C GLN A 211 3.03 7.23 -0.03
N GLY A 212 2.52 6.02 0.28
CA GLY A 212 1.12 5.82 0.70
C GLY A 212 0.70 6.60 1.95
N ILE A 213 1.52 6.61 3.00
CA ILE A 213 1.20 7.33 4.26
C ILE A 213 1.19 8.84 4.02
N THR A 214 2.22 9.37 3.37
CA THR A 214 2.29 10.81 3.02
C THR A 214 1.12 11.22 2.13
N TYR A 215 0.75 10.37 1.17
CA TYR A 215 -0.39 10.59 0.29
C TYR A 215 -1.71 10.67 1.07
N ALA A 216 -1.99 9.71 1.95
CA ALA A 216 -3.19 9.73 2.79
C ALA A 216 -3.23 10.95 3.74
N ALA A 217 -2.08 11.32 4.31
CA ALA A 217 -1.96 12.52 5.14
C ALA A 217 -2.22 13.81 4.35
N ARG A 218 -1.74 13.91 3.11
CA ARG A 218 -2.03 15.04 2.21
C ARG A 218 -3.51 15.11 1.86
N HIS A 219 -4.18 13.98 1.62
CA HIS A 219 -5.63 13.94 1.45
C HIS A 219 -6.38 14.45 2.69
N ALA A 220 -6.04 13.94 3.88
CA ALA A 220 -6.67 14.38 5.13
C ALA A 220 -6.47 15.88 5.39
N LYS A 221 -5.27 16.40 5.09
CA LYS A 221 -4.97 17.84 5.17
C LYS A 221 -5.82 18.66 4.19
N GLU A 222 -6.02 18.17 2.98
CA GLU A 222 -6.87 18.85 1.99
C GLU A 222 -8.33 18.88 2.43
N LEU A 223 -8.85 17.78 2.97
CA LEU A 223 -10.18 17.74 3.57
C LEU A 223 -10.31 18.77 4.71
N SER A 224 -9.33 18.84 5.61
CA SER A 224 -9.32 19.81 6.71
C SER A 224 -9.36 21.26 6.21
N LYS A 225 -8.66 21.60 5.11
CA LYS A 225 -8.74 22.94 4.52
C LYS A 225 -10.16 23.27 4.06
N ILE A 226 -10.83 22.34 3.36
CA ILE A 226 -12.20 22.53 2.87
C ILE A 226 -13.15 22.82 4.05
N PHE A 227 -13.03 22.08 5.15
CA PHE A 227 -13.79 22.36 6.37
C PHE A 227 -13.48 23.76 6.94
N ASN A 228 -12.22 24.18 6.95
CA ASN A 228 -11.82 25.45 7.54
C ASN A 228 -12.15 26.69 6.69
N GLU A 229 -12.37 26.53 5.39
CA GLU A 229 -12.73 27.63 4.48
C GLU A 229 -14.10 28.24 4.81
N ASN A 230 -15.00 27.49 5.45
CA ASN A 230 -16.32 27.95 5.95
C ASN A 230 -17.17 28.74 4.92
N CYS A 231 -16.91 28.56 3.63
CA CYS A 231 -17.58 29.25 2.53
C CYS A 231 -18.28 28.29 1.55
N HIS A 232 -18.24 26.99 1.86
CA HIS A 232 -18.82 25.93 1.05
C HIS A 232 -19.97 25.27 1.82
N LYS A 233 -21.00 24.83 1.09
CA LYS A 233 -22.05 23.98 1.68
C LYS A 233 -21.54 22.54 1.76
N LEU A 234 -22.01 21.77 2.74
CA LEU A 234 -21.54 20.41 2.96
C LEU A 234 -21.75 19.51 1.72
N GLU A 235 -22.84 19.76 1.00
CA GLU A 235 -23.20 19.04 -0.22
C GLU A 235 -22.15 19.22 -1.35
N ASP A 236 -21.41 20.33 -1.34
CA ASP A 236 -20.36 20.62 -2.32
C ASP A 236 -19.01 19.97 -1.95
N PHE A 237 -18.83 19.52 -0.71
CA PHE A 237 -17.52 19.08 -0.20
C PHE A 237 -16.98 17.89 -0.98
N SER A 238 -17.83 16.91 -1.32
CA SER A 238 -17.40 15.73 -2.07
C SER A 238 -16.85 16.09 -3.45
N TYR A 239 -17.54 16.99 -4.15
CA TYR A 239 -17.10 17.47 -5.46
C TYR A 239 -15.78 18.24 -5.34
N ILE A 240 -15.71 19.21 -4.42
CA ILE A 240 -14.50 20.03 -4.21
C ILE A 240 -13.31 19.16 -3.80
N PHE A 241 -13.51 18.25 -2.86
CA PHE A 241 -12.48 17.33 -2.38
C PHE A 241 -11.96 16.45 -3.52
N ASN A 242 -12.83 15.82 -4.31
CA ASN A 242 -12.41 14.98 -5.43
C ASN A 242 -11.57 15.76 -6.44
N GLN A 243 -11.95 17.01 -6.76
CA GLN A 243 -11.16 17.87 -7.64
C GLN A 243 -9.78 18.20 -7.05
N ARG A 244 -9.72 18.67 -5.80
CA ARG A 244 -8.46 19.11 -5.18
C ARG A 244 -7.53 17.94 -4.85
N ALA A 245 -8.07 16.85 -4.31
CA ALA A 245 -7.31 15.65 -3.97
C ALA A 245 -6.74 14.97 -5.23
N SER A 246 -7.42 15.05 -6.37
CA SER A 246 -6.91 14.49 -7.62
C SER A 246 -5.58 15.10 -8.09
N ALA A 247 -5.30 16.35 -7.72
CA ALA A 247 -4.01 16.98 -8.00
C ALA A 247 -2.87 16.27 -7.23
N ILE A 248 -3.12 15.92 -5.97
CA ILE A 248 -2.20 15.12 -5.15
C ILE A 248 -2.02 13.73 -5.77
N SER A 249 -3.12 13.07 -6.17
CA SER A 249 -3.07 11.77 -6.85
C SER A 249 -2.29 11.83 -8.17
N LYS A 250 -2.39 12.93 -8.92
CA LYS A 250 -1.66 13.13 -10.17
C LYS A 250 -0.16 13.25 -9.94
N GLU A 251 0.27 14.04 -8.95
CA GLU A 251 1.68 14.15 -8.59
C GLU A 251 2.28 12.79 -8.20
N CYS A 252 1.62 12.09 -7.26
CA CYS A 252 2.10 10.78 -6.79
C CYS A 252 2.07 9.71 -7.91
N TRP A 253 1.11 9.80 -8.85
CA TRP A 253 1.07 8.94 -10.02
C TRP A 253 2.27 9.16 -10.92
N LEU A 254 2.65 10.41 -11.19
CA LEU A 254 3.82 10.71 -12.02
C LEU A 254 5.11 10.20 -11.38
N ILE A 255 5.30 10.41 -10.07
CA ILE A 255 6.48 9.90 -9.35
C ILE A 255 6.56 8.38 -9.45
N SER A 256 5.44 7.70 -9.21
CA SER A 256 5.40 6.24 -9.20
C SER A 256 5.60 5.66 -10.59
N THR A 257 4.96 6.23 -11.61
CA THR A 257 4.95 5.64 -12.96
C THR A 257 6.12 6.05 -13.83
N ALA A 258 6.71 7.23 -13.65
CA ALA A 258 7.80 7.71 -14.51
C ALA A 258 9.04 6.81 -14.48
N ASN A 259 9.37 6.27 -13.30
CA ASN A 259 10.45 5.29 -13.16
C ASN A 259 9.99 3.89 -13.59
N ASP A 260 8.74 3.53 -13.30
CA ASP A 260 8.19 2.24 -13.69
C ASP A 260 8.16 2.02 -15.21
N TRP A 261 8.00 3.08 -16.02
CA TRP A 261 8.06 3.01 -17.49
C TRP A 261 9.40 2.53 -18.05
N LYS A 262 10.48 2.60 -17.27
CA LYS A 262 11.79 2.07 -17.66
C LYS A 262 11.90 0.56 -17.45
N THR A 263 10.95 -0.04 -16.73
CA THR A 263 10.96 -1.46 -16.38
C THR A 263 10.36 -2.30 -17.51
N PRO A 264 11.12 -3.25 -18.10
CA PRO A 264 10.63 -4.08 -19.22
C PRO A 264 9.38 -4.91 -18.89
N THR A 265 9.16 -5.24 -17.61
CA THR A 265 8.02 -6.05 -17.16
C THR A 265 6.82 -5.24 -16.71
N LEU A 266 6.81 -3.93 -16.94
CA LEU A 266 5.65 -3.10 -16.66
C LEU A 266 4.47 -3.60 -17.51
N LYS A 267 3.37 -3.95 -16.85
CA LYS A 267 2.15 -4.43 -17.53
C LYS A 267 0.98 -3.52 -17.19
N LEU A 268 0.35 -2.95 -18.22
CA LEU A 268 -0.97 -2.34 -18.07
C LEU A 268 -2.00 -3.46 -17.86
N ILE A 269 -2.57 -3.54 -16.67
CA ILE A 269 -3.59 -4.54 -16.32
C ILE A 269 -4.96 -4.06 -16.80
N LYS A 270 -5.25 -2.77 -16.60
CA LYS A 270 -6.56 -2.18 -16.84
C LYS A 270 -6.43 -0.71 -17.18
N THR A 271 -7.18 -0.26 -18.18
CA THR A 271 -7.46 1.17 -18.41
C THR A 271 -8.91 1.33 -18.82
N ASP A 272 -9.73 1.90 -17.94
CA ASP A 272 -11.07 2.41 -18.30
C ASP A 272 -11.03 3.91 -18.58
N LYS A 273 -9.82 4.48 -18.61
CA LYS A 273 -9.57 5.89 -18.91
C LYS A 273 -9.25 6.01 -20.39
N ASN A 274 -10.17 6.64 -21.13
CA ASN A 274 -9.96 7.03 -22.52
C ASN A 274 -8.91 8.14 -22.63
#